data_AF-A0A2R6DAW8-F1
#
_entry.id   AF-A0A2R6DAW8-F1
#
_cell.length_a   1.000
_cell.length_b   1.000
_cell.length_c   1.000
_cell.angle_alpha   90.00
_cell.angle_beta   90.00
_cell.angle_gamma   90.00
#
_symmetry.space_group_name_H-M   'P 1'
#
loop_
_entity.id
_entity.type
_entity.pdbx_description
1 polymer ?
#
loop_
_entity_poly.entity_id
_entity_poly.type
_entity_poly.pdbx_seq_one_letter_code
_entity_poly.pdbx_strand_id
1 'polypeptide(L)'
;MARDAFQTGVHSLDRALGGGIPPGSVAVALGDARSAVELVGYRTAVATACDTRYLTTMRTPTTVRAALGDAANAGRRVDTLDLAHPETVEIRAVDGTEQTDERRLSFDQHGVIVVDSFRDLVASGDWREPFDAIREHVRDREGLALLVLDVHPEASLSRPLRQLCRAADAVLEYHTDRATEDALTARKVRGLAADEPVLPVTVPLEVGRTVHHDPDRGHQ
;
A
#
# COMPACT_ATOMS: atom_id res chain seq x y z
N MET A 1 -23.23 4.72 9.30
CA MET A 1 -23.01 5.12 7.89
C MET A 1 -21.90 4.23 7.38
N ALA A 2 -22.10 3.47 6.30
CA ALA A 2 -21.00 2.71 5.71
C ALA A 2 -19.98 3.72 5.20
N ARG A 3 -18.70 3.57 5.58
CA ARG A 3 -17.63 4.44 5.09
C ARG A 3 -17.46 4.29 3.58
N ASP A 4 -17.09 5.40 2.95
CA ASP A 4 -16.62 5.40 1.57
C ASP A 4 -15.28 4.64 1.47
N ALA A 5 -14.99 4.10 0.29
CA ALA A 5 -13.76 3.34 0.04
C ALA A 5 -12.49 4.21 0.20
N PHE A 6 -11.40 3.58 0.64
CA PHE A 6 -10.09 4.20 0.75
C PHE A 6 -9.41 4.29 -0.62
N GLN A 7 -9.02 5.49 -1.02
CA GLN A 7 -8.32 5.73 -2.28
C GLN A 7 -6.90 5.15 -2.24
N THR A 8 -6.47 4.58 -3.35
CA THR A 8 -5.11 4.06 -3.57
C THR A 8 -4.12 5.18 -3.93
N GLY A 9 -4.63 6.37 -4.27
CA GLY A 9 -3.83 7.47 -4.83
C GLY A 9 -3.46 7.25 -6.30
N VAL A 10 -4.10 6.28 -6.96
CA VAL A 10 -4.08 6.07 -8.40
C VAL A 10 -5.50 6.28 -8.92
N HIS A 11 -5.79 7.50 -9.37
CA HIS A 11 -7.16 7.94 -9.67
C HIS A 11 -7.90 7.05 -10.68
N SER A 12 -7.19 6.62 -11.72
CA SER A 12 -7.72 5.69 -12.71
C SER A 12 -8.11 4.33 -12.10
N LEU A 13 -7.33 3.83 -11.13
CA LEU A 13 -7.66 2.61 -10.39
C LEU A 13 -8.84 2.83 -9.45
N ASP A 14 -8.82 3.92 -8.67
CA ASP A 14 -9.88 4.24 -7.72
C ASP A 14 -11.22 4.37 -8.42
N ARG A 15 -11.25 5.03 -9.59
CA ARG A 15 -12.44 5.09 -10.44
C ARG A 15 -12.88 3.71 -10.91
N ALA A 16 -11.95 2.86 -11.37
CA ALA A 16 -12.27 1.52 -11.83
C ALA A 16 -12.81 0.61 -10.71
N LEU A 17 -12.38 0.84 -9.47
CA LEU A 17 -12.85 0.13 -8.28
C LEU A 17 -14.12 0.75 -7.67
N GLY A 18 -14.67 1.83 -8.23
CA GLY A 18 -15.84 2.50 -7.67
C GLY A 18 -15.57 3.27 -6.38
N GLY A 19 -14.35 3.78 -6.20
CA GLY A 19 -13.93 4.63 -5.08
C GLY A 19 -12.63 4.21 -4.43
N GLY A 20 -12.17 2.97 -4.65
CA GLY A 20 -10.93 2.44 -4.07
C GLY A 20 -11.13 1.11 -3.33
N ILE A 21 -10.42 0.94 -2.22
CA ILE A 21 -10.42 -0.28 -1.41
C ILE A 21 -11.47 -0.16 -0.28
N PRO A 22 -12.37 -1.14 -0.11
CA PRO A 22 -13.40 -1.06 0.92
C PRO A 22 -12.85 -0.95 2.36
N PRO A 23 -13.56 -0.29 3.28
CA PRO A 23 -13.18 -0.21 4.69
C PRO A 23 -13.05 -1.58 5.37
N GLY A 24 -12.17 -1.67 6.37
CA GLY A 24 -11.87 -2.91 7.10
C GLY A 24 -11.03 -3.92 6.32
N SER A 25 -10.42 -3.49 5.21
CA SER A 25 -9.62 -4.35 4.33
C SER A 25 -8.15 -4.38 4.73
N VAL A 26 -7.53 -5.55 4.52
CA VAL A 26 -6.08 -5.66 4.40
C VAL A 26 -5.72 -5.85 2.93
N ALA A 27 -4.98 -4.90 2.38
CA ALA A 27 -4.47 -4.90 1.02
C ALA A 27 -2.99 -5.29 0.99
N VAL A 28 -2.59 -5.93 -0.11
CA VAL A 28 -1.20 -6.30 -0.38
C VAL A 28 -0.79 -5.67 -1.70
N ALA A 29 0.32 -4.94 -1.72
CA ALA A 29 0.98 -4.46 -2.92
C ALA A 29 2.24 -5.29 -3.19
N LEU A 30 2.30 -5.91 -4.36
CA LEU A 30 3.43 -6.71 -4.82
C LEU A 30 4.12 -6.00 -5.98
N GLY A 31 5.44 -6.00 -6.01
CA GLY A 31 6.20 -5.59 -7.18
C GLY A 31 7.59 -6.19 -7.15
N ASP A 32 8.21 -6.35 -8.31
CA ASP A 32 9.57 -6.87 -8.35
C ASP A 32 10.55 -5.94 -7.60
N ALA A 33 11.68 -6.47 -7.12
CA ALA A 33 12.63 -5.66 -6.36
C ALA A 33 13.11 -4.40 -7.13
N ARG A 34 13.13 -4.42 -8.45
CA ARG A 34 13.54 -3.27 -9.28
C ARG A 34 12.38 -2.34 -9.61
N SER A 35 11.16 -2.71 -9.23
CA SER A 35 9.97 -1.87 -9.29
C SER A 35 9.97 -0.84 -8.17
N ALA A 36 9.18 0.22 -8.36
CA ALA A 36 8.92 1.23 -7.36
C ALA A 36 7.60 0.92 -6.60
N VAL A 37 7.41 -0.32 -6.15
CA VAL A 37 6.17 -0.74 -5.46
C VAL A 37 5.88 0.10 -4.20
N GLU A 38 6.91 0.64 -3.55
CA GLU A 38 6.78 1.60 -2.45
C GLU A 38 5.98 2.85 -2.82
N LEU A 39 5.93 3.22 -4.10
CA LEU A 39 5.12 4.34 -4.59
C LEU A 39 3.63 4.11 -4.31
N VAL A 40 3.16 2.86 -4.34
CA VAL A 40 1.78 2.52 -3.96
C VAL A 40 1.56 2.81 -2.48
N GLY A 41 2.55 2.51 -1.64
CA GLY A 41 2.57 2.85 -0.22
C GLY A 41 2.50 4.36 0.01
N TYR A 42 3.39 5.12 -0.63
CA TYR A 42 3.42 6.58 -0.48
C TYR A 42 2.12 7.24 -0.96
N ARG A 43 1.61 6.83 -2.13
CA ARG A 43 0.37 7.37 -2.69
C ARG A 43 -0.84 7.05 -1.81
N THR A 44 -0.99 5.81 -1.37
CA THR A 44 -2.09 5.41 -0.48
C THR A 44 -2.03 6.17 0.84
N ALA A 45 -0.82 6.35 1.39
CA ALA A 45 -0.63 7.05 2.65
C ALA A 45 -1.10 8.51 2.62
N VAL A 46 -0.88 9.20 1.50
CA VAL A 46 -1.28 10.61 1.35
C VAL A 46 -2.66 10.78 0.73
N ALA A 47 -3.25 9.75 0.12
CA ALA A 47 -4.55 9.86 -0.58
C ALA A 47 -5.77 9.96 0.35
N THR A 48 -5.57 9.88 1.67
CA THR A 48 -6.63 9.86 2.66
C THR A 48 -6.49 11.02 3.63
N ALA A 49 -7.61 11.65 3.99
CA ALA A 49 -7.66 12.65 5.06
C ALA A 49 -7.62 12.02 6.47
N CYS A 50 -7.62 10.69 6.56
CA CYS A 50 -7.47 9.97 7.82
C CYS A 50 -6.02 10.01 8.32
N ASP A 51 -5.85 9.81 9.63
CA ASP A 51 -4.53 9.61 10.21
C ASP A 51 -3.90 8.35 9.63
N THR A 52 -2.72 8.49 9.05
CA THR A 52 -1.97 7.39 8.45
C THR A 52 -0.74 7.10 9.30
N ARG A 53 -0.46 5.84 9.57
CA ARG A 53 0.83 5.41 10.09
C ARG A 53 1.61 4.63 9.07
N TYR A 54 2.79 5.16 8.77
CA TYR A 54 3.73 4.58 7.83
C TYR A 54 4.83 3.90 8.61
N LEU A 55 4.77 2.58 8.70
CA LEU A 55 5.77 1.72 9.32
C LEU A 55 6.80 1.34 8.26
N THR A 56 8.00 1.91 8.36
CA THR A 56 9.11 1.64 7.44
C THR A 56 10.14 0.71 8.09
N THR A 57 10.53 -0.34 7.38
CA THR A 57 11.59 -1.29 7.80
C THR A 57 12.88 -1.12 7.02
N MET A 58 12.79 -0.58 5.80
CA MET A 58 13.90 -0.52 4.85
C MET A 58 14.50 0.89 4.72
N ARG A 59 13.75 1.93 5.09
CA ARG A 59 14.12 3.34 4.84
C ARG A 59 14.03 4.17 6.11
N THR A 60 14.85 5.22 6.16
CA THR A 60 14.78 6.19 7.26
C THR A 60 13.48 6.99 7.19
N PRO A 61 12.95 7.48 8.34
CA PRO A 61 11.78 8.35 8.34
C PRO A 61 11.95 9.62 7.50
N THR A 62 13.18 10.14 7.36
CA THR A 62 13.48 11.31 6.53
C THR A 62 13.33 10.98 5.04
N THR A 63 13.84 9.84 4.58
CA THR A 63 13.69 9.36 3.20
C THR A 63 12.22 9.16 2.85
N VAL A 64 11.46 8.51 3.74
CA VAL A 64 10.02 8.31 3.54
C VAL A 64 9.28 9.65 3.48
N ARG A 65 9.62 10.62 4.34
CA ARG A 65 8.98 11.94 4.33
C ARG A 65 9.20 12.68 3.02
N ALA A 66 10.41 12.62 2.47
CA ALA A 66 10.70 13.21 1.16
C ALA A 66 9.86 12.54 0.06
N ALA A 67 9.81 11.21 0.05
CA ALA A 67 9.05 10.45 -0.95
C ALA A 67 7.52 10.67 -0.85
N LEU A 68 6.98 10.81 0.37
CA LEU A 68 5.57 11.19 0.59
C LEU A 68 5.29 12.60 0.04
N GLY A 69 6.22 13.54 0.23
CA GLY A 69 6.15 14.86 -0.39
C GLY A 69 6.09 14.77 -1.91
N ASP A 70 6.97 13.97 -2.52
CA ASP A 70 6.96 13.75 -3.97
C ASP A 70 5.65 13.08 -4.45
N ALA A 71 5.14 12.09 -3.71
CA ALA A 71 3.89 11.41 -4.02
C ALA A 71 2.67 12.34 -3.94
N ALA A 72 2.61 13.22 -2.93
CA ALA A 72 1.59 14.26 -2.81
C ALA A 72 1.65 15.28 -3.96
N ASN A 73 2.81 15.42 -4.60
CA ASN A 73 3.05 16.33 -5.71
C ASN A 73 2.88 15.67 -7.10
N ALA A 74 2.91 14.33 -7.18
CA ALA A 74 2.83 13.57 -8.42
C ALA A 74 1.39 13.51 -8.96
N GLY A 75 1.21 13.64 -10.28
CA GLY A 75 -0.12 13.51 -10.89
C GLY A 75 -1.00 14.78 -10.89
N ARG A 76 -0.49 15.93 -10.45
CA ARG A 76 -1.25 17.19 -10.44
C ARG A 76 -1.66 17.64 -11.85
N ARG A 77 -2.94 17.47 -12.18
CA ARG A 77 -3.65 18.29 -13.18
C ARG A 77 -4.36 19.42 -12.44
N VAL A 78 -4.40 20.61 -13.06
CA VAL A 78 -4.91 21.88 -12.51
C VAL A 78 -6.36 21.80 -11.98
N ASP A 79 -7.14 20.78 -12.37
CA ASP A 79 -8.55 20.62 -12.00
C ASP A 79 -8.83 19.61 -10.86
N THR A 80 -7.81 18.93 -10.31
CA THR A 80 -7.97 17.90 -9.25
C THR A 80 -7.13 18.27 -8.02
N LEU A 81 -7.38 19.45 -7.46
CA LEU A 81 -6.43 20.14 -6.60
C LEU A 81 -6.27 19.61 -5.15
N ASP A 82 -7.07 18.66 -4.65
CA ASP A 82 -7.36 18.74 -3.20
C ASP A 82 -7.54 17.45 -2.38
N LEU A 83 -6.68 16.43 -2.51
CA LEU A 83 -6.81 15.21 -1.68
C LEU A 83 -5.50 14.60 -1.14
N ALA A 84 -4.35 15.25 -1.32
CA ALA A 84 -3.10 14.74 -0.72
C ALA A 84 -2.89 15.34 0.68
N HIS A 85 -2.78 14.49 1.69
CA HIS A 85 -2.69 14.85 3.10
C HIS A 85 -1.39 14.34 3.76
N PRO A 86 -0.19 14.75 3.29
CA PRO A 86 1.07 14.29 3.88
C PRO A 86 1.24 14.65 5.36
N GLU A 87 0.54 15.68 5.84
CA GLU A 87 0.53 16.13 7.24
C GLU A 87 -0.15 15.15 8.20
N THR A 88 -1.03 14.27 7.70
CA THR A 88 -1.71 13.24 8.52
C THR A 88 -0.87 11.97 8.65
N VAL A 89 0.31 11.93 7.99
CA VAL A 89 1.16 10.75 7.96
C VAL A 89 2.20 10.77 9.08
N GLU A 90 2.00 9.91 10.07
CA GLU A 90 2.97 9.61 11.10
C GLU A 90 3.94 8.50 10.65
N ILE A 91 5.21 8.83 10.51
CA ILE A 91 6.24 7.88 10.07
C ILE A 91 6.94 7.26 11.29
N ARG A 92 7.12 5.95 11.29
CA ARG A 92 7.87 5.20 12.30
C ARG A 92 8.79 4.19 11.65
N ALA A 93 10.05 4.19 12.07
CA ALA A 93 10.96 3.10 11.75
C ALA A 93 10.66 1.91 12.67
N VAL A 94 10.59 0.71 12.10
CA VAL A 94 10.37 -0.54 12.82
C VAL A 94 11.31 -1.60 12.31
N ASP A 95 11.83 -2.40 13.22
CA ASP A 95 12.60 -3.59 12.96
C ASP A 95 11.64 -4.68 12.43
N GLY A 96 12.18 -5.70 11.73
CA GLY A 96 11.38 -6.81 11.22
C GLY A 96 10.51 -7.52 12.27
N THR A 97 10.92 -7.48 13.55
CA THR A 97 10.23 -8.11 14.68
C THR A 97 9.26 -7.20 15.43
N GLU A 98 9.27 -5.88 15.19
CA GLU A 98 8.46 -4.90 15.94
C GLU A 98 7.17 -4.47 15.21
N GLN A 99 6.88 -5.05 14.04
CA GLN A 99 5.74 -4.65 13.20
C GLN A 99 4.36 -4.96 13.82
N THR A 100 4.31 -5.66 14.96
CA THR A 100 3.09 -6.13 15.63
C THR A 100 2.76 -5.44 16.95
N ASP A 101 3.62 -4.55 17.44
CA ASP A 101 3.33 -3.86 18.70
C ASP A 101 2.06 -3.03 18.53
N GLU A 102 0.99 -3.38 19.25
CA GLU A 102 -0.30 -2.70 19.19
C GLU A 102 -0.16 -1.19 19.42
N ARG A 103 0.84 -0.74 20.20
CA ARG A 103 1.14 0.68 20.39
C ARG A 103 1.62 1.34 19.11
N ARG A 104 2.33 0.60 18.26
CA ARG A 104 2.77 1.04 16.93
C ARG A 104 1.63 0.96 15.92
N LEU A 105 0.63 0.09 16.12
CA LEU A 105 -0.55 0.00 15.25
C LEU A 105 -1.69 0.97 15.67
N SER A 106 -1.70 1.42 16.93
CA SER A 106 -2.84 2.13 17.55
C SER A 106 -3.10 3.53 16.97
N PHE A 107 -4.33 3.78 16.52
CA PHE A 107 -4.85 5.12 16.25
C PHE A 107 -6.04 5.41 17.13
N ASP A 108 -6.22 6.69 17.41
CA ASP A 108 -7.33 7.17 18.21
C ASP A 108 -8.66 6.93 17.46
N GLN A 109 -8.71 7.09 16.13
CA GLN A 109 -9.88 6.81 15.28
C GLN A 109 -9.49 6.49 13.82
N HIS A 110 -10.11 5.46 13.21
CA HIS A 110 -10.19 5.17 11.76
C HIS A 110 -8.97 5.58 10.91
N GLY A 111 -7.86 4.85 11.06
CA GLY A 111 -6.61 5.17 10.39
C GLY A 111 -6.26 4.26 9.21
N VAL A 112 -5.23 4.66 8.48
CA VAL A 112 -4.56 3.84 7.47
C VAL A 112 -3.22 3.37 8.02
N ILE A 113 -2.93 2.08 7.90
CA ILE A 113 -1.63 1.50 8.22
C ILE A 113 -0.93 1.16 6.91
N VAL A 114 0.27 1.67 6.69
CA VAL A 114 1.15 1.21 5.61
C VAL A 114 2.36 0.55 6.22
N VAL A 115 2.68 -0.67 5.78
CA VAL A 115 3.89 -1.40 6.21
C VAL A 115 4.82 -1.62 5.02
N ASP A 116 5.95 -0.93 5.03
CA ASP A 116 6.95 -0.87 3.95
C ASP A 116 8.36 -1.23 4.48
N SER A 117 8.77 -2.49 4.49
CA SER A 117 8.17 -3.63 3.82
C SER A 117 7.68 -4.70 4.81
N PHE A 118 6.64 -5.44 4.38
CA PHE A 118 6.16 -6.64 5.07
C PHE A 118 6.90 -7.91 4.59
N ARG A 119 7.95 -7.76 3.78
CA ARG A 119 8.67 -8.86 3.11
C ARG A 119 9.31 -9.84 4.08
N ASP A 120 10.00 -9.33 5.09
CA ASP A 120 10.83 -10.18 5.96
C ASP A 120 9.99 -11.11 6.84
N LEU A 121 8.84 -10.65 7.32
CA LEU A 121 7.87 -11.49 8.04
C LEU A 121 7.31 -12.62 7.16
N VAL A 122 7.04 -12.33 5.89
CA VAL A 122 6.59 -13.35 4.93
C VAL A 122 7.71 -14.34 4.62
N ALA A 123 8.94 -13.86 4.51
CA ALA A 123 10.11 -14.68 4.24
C ALA A 123 10.45 -15.62 5.42
N SER A 124 10.29 -15.16 6.67
CA SER A 124 10.48 -16.01 7.85
C SER A 124 9.36 -17.04 8.02
N GLY A 125 8.15 -16.73 7.53
CA GLY A 125 6.96 -17.58 7.67
C GLY A 125 6.07 -17.20 8.85
N ASP A 126 6.47 -16.21 9.66
CA ASP A 126 5.82 -15.77 10.89
C ASP A 126 4.83 -14.61 10.66
N TRP A 127 4.36 -14.43 9.43
CA TRP A 127 3.48 -13.32 9.05
C TRP A 127 2.04 -13.41 9.60
N ARG A 128 1.58 -14.59 10.05
CA ARG A 128 0.17 -14.84 10.37
C ARG A 128 -0.35 -14.02 11.55
N GLU A 129 0.35 -14.12 12.68
CA GLU A 129 0.00 -13.37 13.89
C GLU A 129 0.03 -11.85 13.64
N PRO A 130 1.09 -11.27 13.04
CA PRO A 130 1.08 -9.88 12.58
C PRO A 130 -0.11 -9.53 11.69
N PHE A 131 -0.41 -10.37 10.70
CA PHE A 131 -1.50 -10.13 9.77
C PHE A 131 -2.86 -10.17 10.45
N ASP A 132 -3.09 -11.12 11.35
CA ASP A 132 -4.36 -11.26 12.06
C ASP A 132 -4.57 -10.08 13.04
N ALA A 133 -3.52 -9.64 13.74
CA ALA A 133 -3.57 -8.44 14.59
C ALA A 133 -3.88 -7.17 13.79
N ILE A 134 -3.21 -6.98 12.64
CA ILE A 134 -3.50 -5.85 11.74
C ILE A 134 -4.94 -5.93 11.21
N ARG A 135 -5.39 -7.12 10.83
CA ARG A 135 -6.72 -7.36 10.28
C ARG A 135 -7.82 -7.06 11.29
N GLU A 136 -7.66 -7.52 12.53
CA GLU A 136 -8.57 -7.20 13.63
C GLU A 136 -8.60 -5.69 13.86
N HIS A 137 -7.42 -5.07 13.95
CA HIS A 137 -7.28 -3.64 14.16
C HIS A 137 -8.05 -2.79 13.12
N VAL A 138 -7.88 -3.08 11.83
CA VAL A 138 -8.55 -2.32 10.76
C VAL A 138 -10.03 -2.64 10.63
N ARG A 139 -10.47 -3.85 10.98
CA ARG A 139 -11.89 -4.20 10.96
C ARG A 139 -12.67 -3.47 12.04
N ASP A 140 -12.13 -3.45 13.26
CA ASP A 140 -12.78 -2.78 14.39
C ASP A 140 -12.92 -1.27 14.18
N ARG A 141 -12.03 -0.69 13.38
CA ARG A 141 -11.95 0.75 13.11
C ARG A 141 -12.37 1.12 11.70
N GLU A 142 -12.97 0.21 10.93
CA GLU A 142 -13.29 0.42 9.51
C GLU A 142 -12.14 1.13 8.74
N GLY A 143 -10.89 0.76 9.04
CA GLY A 143 -9.67 1.35 8.50
C GLY A 143 -9.15 0.61 7.26
N LEU A 144 -7.92 0.92 6.85
CA LEU A 144 -7.20 0.20 5.78
C LEU A 144 -5.82 -0.18 6.26
N ALA A 145 -5.36 -1.39 5.95
CA ALA A 145 -3.95 -1.73 6.00
C ALA A 145 -3.42 -2.03 4.60
N LEU A 146 -2.27 -1.48 4.25
CA LEU A 146 -1.53 -1.77 3.03
C LEU A 146 -0.16 -2.37 3.38
N LEU A 147 0.02 -3.64 3.01
CA LEU A 147 1.27 -4.36 3.17
C LEU A 147 2.05 -4.28 1.85
N VAL A 148 3.19 -3.60 1.87
CA VAL A 148 4.05 -3.43 0.69
C VAL A 148 5.13 -4.52 0.69
N LEU A 149 5.25 -5.23 -0.44
CA LEU A 149 6.26 -6.27 -0.64
C LEU A 149 6.95 -6.10 -1.99
N ASP A 150 8.27 -5.95 -1.95
CA ASP A 150 9.17 -5.96 -3.10
C ASP A 150 9.53 -7.40 -3.52
N VAL A 151 8.50 -8.22 -3.74
CA VAL A 151 8.61 -9.59 -4.24
C VAL A 151 7.96 -9.70 -5.62
N HIS A 152 8.71 -10.26 -6.57
CA HIS A 152 8.25 -10.43 -7.95
C HIS A 152 6.92 -11.23 -8.00
N PRO A 153 5.85 -10.70 -8.60
CA PRO A 153 4.53 -11.34 -8.63
C PRO A 153 4.54 -12.76 -9.22
N GLU A 154 5.35 -12.98 -10.27
CA GLU A 154 5.46 -14.26 -10.97
C GLU A 154 6.54 -15.23 -10.44
N ALA A 155 7.40 -14.79 -9.50
CA ALA A 155 8.44 -15.68 -8.97
C ALA A 155 7.78 -16.70 -8.03
N SER A 156 7.26 -17.80 -8.60
CA SER A 156 6.62 -18.94 -7.94
C SER A 156 6.31 -18.67 -6.47
N LEU A 157 5.33 -17.78 -6.24
CA LEU A 157 5.05 -17.14 -4.94
C LEU A 157 5.29 -18.17 -3.84
N SER A 158 6.25 -17.95 -2.94
CA SER A 158 6.53 -18.91 -1.87
C SER A 158 5.21 -19.31 -1.18
N ARG A 159 5.14 -20.52 -0.61
CA ARG A 159 3.90 -20.97 0.07
C ARG A 159 3.37 -19.90 1.07
N PRO A 160 4.22 -19.22 1.88
CA PRO A 160 3.79 -18.10 2.71
C PRO A 160 3.14 -16.95 1.92
N LEU A 161 3.77 -16.48 0.84
CA LEU A 161 3.26 -15.35 0.06
C LEU A 161 1.91 -15.65 -0.62
N ARG A 162 1.72 -16.88 -1.13
CA ARG A 162 0.41 -17.31 -1.66
C ARG A 162 -0.67 -17.32 -0.58
N GLN A 163 -0.31 -17.75 0.62
CA GLN A 163 -1.25 -17.78 1.74
C GLN A 163 -1.63 -16.37 2.18
N LEU A 164 -0.67 -15.44 2.23
CA LEU A 164 -0.92 -14.02 2.50
C LEU A 164 -1.89 -13.43 1.46
N CYS A 165 -1.61 -13.56 0.16
CA CYS A 165 -2.47 -13.02 -0.90
C CYS A 165 -3.90 -13.62 -0.89
N ARG A 166 -4.03 -14.89 -0.48
CA ARG A 166 -5.34 -15.53 -0.29
C ARG A 166 -6.10 -14.96 0.92
N ALA A 167 -5.38 -14.67 2.00
CA ALA A 167 -5.94 -14.11 3.22
C ALA A 167 -6.36 -12.64 3.04
N ALA A 168 -5.53 -11.83 2.37
CA ALA A 168 -5.76 -10.42 2.08
C ALA A 168 -7.10 -10.16 1.37
N ASP A 169 -7.68 -9.00 1.57
CA ASP A 169 -8.94 -8.60 0.95
C ASP A 169 -8.71 -7.93 -0.40
N ALA A 170 -7.56 -7.27 -0.58
CA ALA A 170 -7.11 -6.76 -1.88
C ALA A 170 -5.66 -7.18 -2.22
N VAL A 171 -5.39 -7.40 -3.50
CA VAL A 171 -4.04 -7.68 -4.04
C VAL A 171 -3.80 -6.80 -5.26
N LEU A 172 -2.80 -5.93 -5.15
CA LEU A 172 -2.32 -5.03 -6.17
C LEU A 172 -0.95 -5.52 -6.67
N GLU A 173 -0.76 -5.61 -7.97
CA GLU A 173 0.50 -6.00 -8.61
C GLU A 173 1.05 -4.81 -9.40
N TYR A 174 2.20 -4.31 -8.98
CA TYR A 174 2.99 -3.31 -9.69
C TYR A 174 3.80 -4.00 -10.77
N HIS A 175 3.65 -3.55 -12.01
CA HIS A 175 4.39 -4.06 -13.14
C HIS A 175 5.28 -2.96 -13.72
N THR A 176 6.57 -3.27 -13.79
CA THR A 176 7.56 -2.42 -14.47
C THR A 176 7.70 -2.90 -15.91
N ASP A 177 7.18 -2.14 -16.87
CA ASP A 177 7.49 -2.37 -18.29
C ASP A 177 8.59 -1.37 -18.72
N ARG A 178 9.52 -1.84 -19.56
CA ARG A 178 10.57 -0.99 -20.14
C ARG A 178 10.11 -0.28 -21.42
N ALA A 179 9.05 -0.78 -22.06
CA ALA A 179 8.50 -0.23 -23.30
C ALA A 179 7.27 0.65 -23.07
N THR A 180 6.51 0.41 -21.99
CA THR A 180 5.36 1.21 -21.57
C THR A 180 5.61 1.87 -20.21
N GLU A 181 4.77 2.84 -19.85
CA GLU A 181 4.76 3.42 -18.51
C GLU A 181 4.46 2.32 -17.47
N ASP A 182 5.01 2.47 -16.25
CA ASP A 182 4.74 1.52 -15.17
C ASP A 182 3.21 1.37 -14.95
N ALA A 183 2.74 0.17 -14.59
CA ALA A 183 1.32 -0.13 -14.48
C ALA A 183 0.98 -0.77 -13.13
N LEU A 184 -0.27 -0.58 -12.70
CA LEU A 184 -0.82 -1.18 -11.48
C LEU A 184 -2.04 -2.04 -11.81
N THR A 185 -2.00 -3.29 -11.38
CA THR A 185 -3.08 -4.26 -11.57
C THR A 185 -3.76 -4.57 -10.24
N ALA A 186 -5.05 -4.28 -10.09
CA ALA A 186 -5.84 -4.86 -9.01
C ALA A 186 -6.31 -6.25 -9.42
N ARG A 187 -5.72 -7.28 -8.82
CA ARG A 187 -6.01 -8.70 -9.11
C ARG A 187 -7.18 -9.24 -8.32
N LYS A 188 -7.37 -8.67 -7.13
CA LYS A 188 -8.36 -9.08 -6.15
C LYS A 188 -8.74 -7.85 -5.35
N VAL A 189 -10.03 -7.63 -5.15
CA VAL A 189 -10.58 -6.70 -4.16
C VAL A 189 -11.92 -7.27 -3.70
N ARG A 190 -12.09 -7.49 -2.39
CA ARG A 190 -13.34 -7.99 -1.80
C ARG A 190 -14.21 -6.83 -1.32
N GLY A 191 -15.53 -7.03 -1.33
CA GLY A 191 -16.47 -6.07 -0.72
C GLY A 191 -16.69 -4.79 -1.54
N LEU A 192 -16.36 -4.81 -2.83
CA LEU A 192 -16.64 -3.68 -3.72
C LEU A 192 -18.14 -3.41 -3.79
N ALA A 193 -18.51 -2.14 -3.72
CA ALA A 193 -19.91 -1.69 -3.77
C ALA A 193 -20.51 -1.75 -5.18
N ALA A 194 -19.66 -1.83 -6.21
CA ALA A 194 -20.09 -1.94 -7.60
C ALA A 194 -20.70 -3.32 -7.89
N ASP A 195 -21.76 -3.36 -8.70
CA ASP A 195 -22.48 -4.58 -9.04
C ASP A 195 -21.61 -5.63 -9.77
N GLU A 196 -20.55 -5.23 -10.50
CA GLU A 196 -19.61 -6.18 -11.14
C GLU A 196 -18.28 -5.50 -11.57
N PRO A 197 -17.31 -5.35 -10.67
CA PRO A 197 -15.95 -4.98 -11.07
C PRO A 197 -15.30 -6.17 -11.79
N VAL A 198 -14.94 -6.00 -13.07
CA VAL A 198 -14.19 -7.02 -13.82
C VAL A 198 -12.74 -7.00 -13.33
N LEU A 199 -12.42 -7.92 -12.43
CA LEU A 199 -11.05 -8.16 -11.98
C LEU A 199 -10.41 -9.28 -12.84
N PRO A 200 -9.12 -9.18 -13.19
CA PRO A 200 -8.21 -8.09 -12.83
C PRO A 200 -8.47 -6.82 -13.67
N VAL A 201 -8.24 -5.65 -13.06
CA VAL A 201 -8.17 -4.37 -13.78
C VAL A 201 -6.75 -3.83 -13.71
N THR A 202 -6.23 -3.41 -14.87
CA THR A 202 -4.88 -2.83 -15.00
C THR A 202 -5.00 -1.41 -15.50
N VAL A 203 -4.30 -0.49 -14.84
CA VAL A 203 -4.24 0.92 -15.23
C VAL A 203 -2.78 1.39 -15.31
N PRO A 204 -2.45 2.34 -16.22
CA PRO A 204 -1.15 2.99 -16.21
C PRO A 204 -1.02 3.85 -14.95
N LEU A 205 0.19 3.93 -14.39
CA LEU A 205 0.48 4.83 -13.29
C LEU A 205 0.61 6.25 -13.82
N GLU A 206 -0.36 7.09 -13.44
CA GLU A 206 -0.40 8.50 -13.81
C GLU A 206 0.81 9.21 -13.16
N VAL A 207 1.83 9.49 -13.98
CA VAL A 207 3.12 10.17 -13.72
C VAL A 207 4.25 9.24 -13.26
N GLY A 208 5.26 9.20 -14.14
CA GLY A 208 6.44 8.35 -14.09
C GLY A 208 7.46 8.68 -13.01
N ARG A 209 8.59 7.98 -13.11
CA ARG A 209 9.74 7.85 -12.20
C ARG A 209 10.35 9.16 -11.66
N THR A 210 9.59 9.99 -10.96
CA THR A 210 10.09 11.13 -10.18
C THR A 210 10.06 10.84 -8.69
N VAL A 211 10.12 9.58 -8.29
CA VAL A 211 10.73 9.24 -7.01
C VAL A 211 12.20 9.04 -7.32
N HIS A 212 13.08 9.86 -6.73
CA HIS A 212 14.51 9.58 -6.73
C HIS A 212 14.70 8.23 -6.04
N HIS A 213 14.77 7.15 -6.83
CA HIS A 213 15.12 5.84 -6.32
C HIS A 213 16.55 5.96 -5.82
N ASP A 214 16.71 5.95 -4.50
CA ASP A 214 18.02 5.89 -3.86
C ASP A 214 18.66 4.55 -4.28
N PRO A 215 19.81 4.55 -4.98
CA PRO A 215 20.51 3.34 -5.36
C PRO A 215 21.18 2.64 -4.17
N ASP A 216 21.19 3.24 -2.97
CA ASP A 216 21.75 2.66 -1.74
C ASP A 216 20.84 1.59 -1.12
N ARG A 217 20.42 0.62 -1.93
CA ARG A 217 20.15 -0.74 -1.43
C ARG A 217 21.48 -1.40 -1.09
N GLY A 218 22.08 -0.92 -0.01
CA GLY A 218 23.21 -1.56 0.62
C GLY A 218 22.77 -2.89 1.21
N HIS A 219 23.21 -3.99 0.61
CA HIS A 219 23.29 -5.26 1.30
C HIS A 219 24.13 -5.08 2.57
N GLN A 220 23.49 -5.23 3.73
CA GLN A 220 24.13 -5.71 4.95
C GLN A 220 23.32 -6.90 5.46
#